data_AF-A0A934T1G7-F1
#
_entry.id   AF-A0A934T1G7-F1
#
_cell.length_a   1.000
_cell.length_b   1.000
_cell.length_c   1.000
_cell.angle_alpha   90.00
_cell.angle_beta   90.00
_cell.angle_gamma   90.00
#
_symmetry.space_group_name_H-M   'P 1'
#
loop_
_entity.id
_entity.type
_entity.pdbx_description
1 polymer ?
#
loop_
_entity_poly.entity_id
_entity_poly.type
_entity_poly.pdbx_seq_one_letter_code
_entity_poly.pdbx_strand_id
1 'polypeptide(L)'
;MSHTEELNEPRTTASVSQEEYSAIREFLYREACLADESRYEEWESLVDDDMVYWVPRGEGDYDMNQHLSITADNRSRLRTRIAQLVTGERHAQLPPSKMRRVVANIEVEKDATTGEYRVFSNFVLYELRLASTRTLEVWPGRVEHRLRWKNNELKMFFKKVMLVHGDEAIPSLAFII
;
A
#
# COMPACT_ATOMS: atom_id res chain seq x y z
N MET A 1 12.62 10.05 18.91
CA MET A 1 11.75 8.94 19.28
C MET A 1 11.38 8.24 17.98
N SER A 2 11.73 6.96 17.86
CA SER A 2 11.57 6.22 16.61
C SER A 2 10.09 5.97 16.36
N HIS A 3 9.59 6.23 15.14
CA HIS A 3 8.21 5.88 14.72
C HIS A 3 7.89 4.38 14.91
N THR A 4 8.89 3.55 15.18
CA THR A 4 8.74 2.11 15.39
C THR A 4 8.28 1.77 16.80
N GLU A 5 8.49 2.63 17.81
CA GLU A 5 8.06 2.37 19.19
C GLU A 5 6.55 2.58 19.42
N GLU A 6 5.87 3.39 18.60
CA GLU A 6 4.41 3.60 18.67
C GLU A 6 3.58 2.41 18.13
N LEU A 7 4.22 1.40 17.53
CA LEU A 7 3.53 0.29 16.87
C LEU A 7 2.89 -0.73 17.82
N ASN A 8 3.31 -0.75 19.10
CA ASN A 8 3.00 -1.83 20.05
C ASN A 8 2.37 -1.37 21.38
N GLU A 9 1.90 -0.13 21.49
CA GLU A 9 1.13 0.27 22.66
C GLU A 9 -0.26 -0.42 22.67
N PRO A 10 -0.76 -0.85 23.84
CA PRO A 10 -2.09 -1.43 23.97
C PRO A 10 -3.14 -0.39 23.57
N ARG A 11 -3.66 -0.52 22.35
CA ARG A 11 -4.71 0.36 21.84
C ARG A 11 -6.07 -0.11 22.32
N THR A 12 -6.88 0.85 22.78
CA THR A 12 -8.28 0.57 23.09
C THR A 12 -9.03 0.44 21.77
N THR A 13 -9.53 -0.76 21.49
CA THR A 13 -10.27 -1.04 20.25
C THR A 13 -11.76 -0.76 20.44
N ALA A 14 -12.36 -0.01 19.52
CA ALA A 14 -13.81 0.18 19.44
C ALA A 14 -14.45 -0.81 18.44
N SER A 15 -15.75 -1.05 18.58
CA SER A 15 -16.52 -1.81 17.59
C SER A 15 -16.60 -1.06 16.26
N VAL A 16 -16.45 -1.79 15.15
CA VAL A 16 -16.61 -1.28 13.78
C VAL A 16 -18.03 -1.58 13.31
N SER A 17 -18.75 -0.58 12.79
CA SER A 17 -20.09 -0.77 12.21
C SER A 17 -20.01 -1.45 10.84
N GLN A 18 -21.13 -2.00 10.35
CA GLN A 18 -21.17 -2.63 9.03
C GLN A 18 -20.98 -1.61 7.90
N GLU A 19 -21.45 -0.37 8.09
CA GLU A 19 -21.27 0.74 7.17
C GLU A 19 -19.80 1.16 7.11
N GLU A 20 -19.13 1.28 8.26
CA GLU A 20 -17.69 1.58 8.33
C GLU A 20 -16.87 0.49 7.65
N TYR A 21 -17.15 -0.78 7.96
CA TYR A 21 -16.47 -1.91 7.34
C TYR A 21 -16.66 -1.93 5.81
N SER A 22 -17.89 -1.65 5.34
CA SER A 22 -18.19 -1.59 3.91
C SER A 22 -17.44 -0.47 3.20
N ALA A 23 -17.40 0.73 3.80
CA ALA A 23 -16.65 1.87 3.26
C ALA A 23 -15.14 1.58 3.18
N ILE A 24 -14.57 0.96 4.21
CA ILE A 24 -13.16 0.55 4.24
C ILE A 24 -12.88 -0.48 3.15
N ARG A 25 -13.72 -1.51 3.03
CA ARG A 25 -13.60 -2.54 1.99
C ARG A 25 -13.65 -1.91 0.59
N GLU A 26 -14.58 -1.00 0.34
CA GLU A 26 -14.70 -0.29 -0.94
C GLU A 26 -13.48 0.58 -1.23
N PHE A 27 -12.94 1.26 -0.21
CA PHE A 27 -11.68 2.01 -0.32
C PHE A 27 -10.53 1.09 -0.76
N LEU A 28 -10.34 -0.06 -0.11
CA LEU A 28 -9.27 -1.01 -0.45
C LEU A 28 -9.40 -1.53 -1.88
N TYR A 29 -10.62 -1.84 -2.33
CA TYR A 29 -10.85 -2.30 -3.70
C TYR A 29 -10.61 -1.20 -4.73
N ARG A 30 -11.03 0.03 -4.43
CA ARG A 30 -10.79 1.20 -5.29
C ARG A 30 -9.30 1.49 -5.39
N GLU A 31 -8.60 1.54 -4.27
CA GLU A 31 -7.15 1.75 -4.20
C GLU A 31 -6.40 0.73 -5.06
N ALA A 32 -6.69 -0.56 -4.87
CA ALA A 32 -6.07 -1.64 -5.63
C ALA A 32 -6.36 -1.56 -7.13
N CYS A 33 -7.61 -1.23 -7.51
CA CYS A 33 -8.01 -1.08 -8.90
C CYS A 33 -7.27 0.08 -9.58
N LEU A 34 -7.17 1.24 -8.93
CA LEU A 34 -6.45 2.40 -9.47
C LEU A 34 -4.95 2.10 -9.66
N ALA A 35 -4.34 1.37 -8.72
CA ALA A 35 -2.95 0.93 -8.84
C ALA A 35 -2.76 -0.06 -10.02
N ASP A 36 -3.64 -1.06 -10.15
CA ASP A 36 -3.58 -2.07 -11.21
C ASP A 36 -3.79 -1.47 -12.61
N GLU A 37 -4.63 -0.44 -12.72
CA GLU A 37 -4.93 0.28 -13.97
C GLU A 37 -3.95 1.43 -14.26
N SER A 38 -2.91 1.63 -13.43
CA SER A 38 -1.95 2.74 -13.56
C SER A 38 -2.59 4.14 -13.51
N ARG A 39 -3.73 4.28 -12.83
CA ARG A 39 -4.46 5.55 -12.64
C ARG A 39 -3.89 6.31 -11.44
N TYR A 40 -2.61 6.64 -11.51
CA TYR A 40 -1.83 7.11 -10.36
C TYR A 40 -2.21 8.49 -9.83
N GLU A 41 -2.73 9.38 -10.68
CA GLU A 41 -3.24 10.69 -10.23
C GLU A 41 -4.46 10.52 -9.31
N GLU A 42 -5.38 9.64 -9.69
CA GLU A 42 -6.54 9.31 -8.88
C GLU A 42 -6.16 8.51 -7.64
N TRP A 43 -5.16 7.64 -7.75
CA TRP A 43 -4.59 6.95 -6.59
C TRP A 43 -3.99 7.95 -5.59
N GLU A 44 -3.25 8.96 -6.06
CA GLU A 44 -2.68 10.00 -5.21
C GLU A 44 -3.77 10.79 -4.45
N SER A 45 -4.96 10.93 -5.03
CA SER A 45 -6.09 11.60 -4.36
C SER A 45 -6.59 10.88 -3.10
N LEU A 46 -6.27 9.59 -2.93
CA LEU A 46 -6.63 8.79 -1.74
C LEU A 46 -5.70 9.05 -0.55
N VAL A 47 -4.57 9.72 -0.79
CA VAL A 47 -3.46 9.87 0.16
C VAL A 47 -3.63 11.13 1.01
N ASP A 48 -3.36 11.02 2.31
CA ASP A 48 -3.28 12.16 3.24
C ASP A 48 -1.87 12.80 3.28
N ASP A 49 -1.76 14.00 3.85
CA ASP A 49 -0.54 14.83 3.80
C ASP A 49 0.65 14.23 4.57
N ASP A 50 0.39 13.36 5.55
CA ASP A 50 1.36 12.68 6.40
C ASP A 50 1.67 11.24 5.96
N MET A 51 1.34 10.88 4.72
CA MET A 51 1.49 9.52 4.21
C MET A 51 2.90 8.91 4.35
N VAL A 52 2.92 7.67 4.80
CA VAL A 52 4.07 6.76 4.70
C VAL A 52 3.70 5.55 3.84
N TYR A 53 4.49 5.32 2.78
CA TYR A 53 4.38 4.17 1.90
C TYR A 53 5.65 3.32 2.03
N TRP A 54 5.49 2.08 2.48
CA TRP A 54 6.60 1.23 2.89
C TRP A 54 6.46 -0.19 2.35
N VAL A 55 7.53 -0.68 1.72
CA VAL A 55 7.70 -2.07 1.30
C VAL A 55 9.02 -2.55 1.92
N PRO A 56 8.99 -3.16 3.12
CA PRO A 56 10.18 -3.70 3.78
C PRO A 56 10.73 -4.92 3.05
N ARG A 57 11.99 -5.29 3.36
CA ARG A 57 12.42 -6.68 3.22
C ARG A 57 11.85 -7.49 4.39
N GLY A 58 11.42 -8.71 4.12
CA GLY A 58 10.76 -9.56 5.11
C GLY A 58 9.48 -8.94 5.66
N GLU A 59 9.21 -9.16 6.95
CA GLU A 59 7.98 -8.69 7.61
C GLU A 59 8.07 -7.21 8.06
N GLY A 60 9.26 -6.60 8.01
CA GLY A 60 9.46 -5.21 8.43
C GLY A 60 9.32 -5.01 9.93
N ASP A 61 9.82 -5.94 10.75
CA ASP A 61 9.90 -5.85 12.21
C ASP A 61 11.14 -5.06 12.66
N TYR A 62 11.41 -3.95 11.98
CA TYR A 62 12.60 -3.14 12.20
C TYR A 62 12.34 -1.66 11.91
N ASP A 63 13.23 -0.78 12.40
CA ASP A 63 13.16 0.64 12.09
C ASP A 63 13.45 0.87 10.60
N MET A 64 12.49 1.47 9.89
CA MET A 64 12.54 1.80 8.47
C MET A 64 13.79 2.64 8.11
N ASN A 65 14.32 3.42 9.05
CA ASN A 65 15.50 4.26 8.85
C ASN A 65 16.83 3.52 9.07
N GLN A 66 16.79 2.31 9.63
CA GLN A 66 17.99 1.55 10.02
C GLN A 66 18.30 0.38 9.10
N HIS A 67 17.34 -0.05 8.26
CA HIS A 67 17.48 -1.25 7.43
C HIS A 67 17.02 -1.01 5.99
N LEU A 68 17.59 -1.79 5.06
CA LEU A 68 17.28 -1.70 3.65
C LEU A 68 15.84 -2.15 3.39
N SER A 69 15.02 -1.22 2.90
CA SER A 69 13.66 -1.49 2.41
C SER A 69 13.66 -1.56 0.88
N ILE A 70 12.72 -2.31 0.30
CA ILE A 70 12.48 -2.27 -1.16
C ILE A 70 12.00 -0.87 -1.56
N THR A 71 11.13 -0.27 -0.74
CA THR A 71 10.69 1.12 -0.88
C THR A 71 10.35 1.69 0.49
N ALA A 72 10.73 2.92 0.78
CA ALA A 72 10.44 3.62 2.03
C ALA A 72 10.20 5.11 1.74
N ASP A 73 8.98 5.44 1.31
CA ASP A 73 8.61 6.76 0.85
C ASP A 73 7.76 7.49 1.88
N ASN A 74 8.20 8.68 2.27
CA ASN A 74 7.31 9.66 2.90
C ASN A 74 6.49 10.39 1.83
N ARG A 75 5.57 11.27 2.24
CA ARG A 75 4.66 11.96 1.30
C ARG A 75 5.35 12.63 0.12
N SER A 76 6.49 13.30 0.33
CA SER A 76 7.21 13.99 -0.74
C SER A 76 7.88 13.03 -1.71
N ARG A 77 8.56 11.98 -1.22
CA ARG A 77 9.15 10.93 -2.07
C ARG A 77 8.08 10.17 -2.86
N LEU A 78 6.93 9.88 -2.23
CA LEU A 78 5.81 9.23 -2.88
C LEU A 78 5.25 10.07 -4.03
N ARG A 79 5.09 11.39 -3.83
CA ARG A 79 4.69 12.32 -4.91
C ARG A 79 5.66 12.27 -6.09
N THR A 80 6.96 12.32 -5.82
CA THR A 80 7.99 12.23 -6.89
C THR A 80 7.90 10.91 -7.64
N ARG A 81 7.70 9.78 -6.94
CA ARG A 81 7.50 8.47 -7.56
C ARG A 81 6.28 8.46 -8.47
N ILE A 82 5.14 8.98 -8.00
CA ILE A 82 3.91 9.05 -8.78
C ILE A 82 4.11 9.90 -10.04
N ALA A 83 4.73 11.08 -9.91
CA ALA A 83 5.05 11.93 -11.05
C ALA A 83 5.93 11.20 -12.10
N GLN A 84 6.92 10.42 -11.65
CA GLN A 84 7.73 9.59 -12.55
C GLN A 84 6.93 8.46 -13.23
N LEU A 85 5.93 7.89 -12.54
CA LEU A 85 5.06 6.87 -13.12
C LEU A 85 4.08 7.46 -14.13
N VAL A 86 3.59 8.69 -13.90
CA VAL A 86 2.65 9.39 -14.79
C VAL A 86 3.33 9.91 -16.06
N THR A 87 4.54 10.47 -15.94
CA THR A 87 5.26 11.10 -17.08
C THR A 87 5.67 10.11 -18.17
N GLY A 88 5.68 8.79 -17.88
CA GLY A 88 5.90 7.77 -18.92
C GLY A 88 7.32 7.72 -19.49
N GLU A 89 8.29 8.46 -18.95
CA GLU A 89 9.70 8.44 -19.37
C GLU A 89 10.44 7.15 -18.93
N ARG A 90 9.74 6.02 -18.91
CA ARG A 90 10.32 4.69 -18.78
C ARG A 90 10.06 3.95 -20.08
N HIS A 91 10.89 4.19 -21.10
CA HIS A 91 10.88 3.41 -22.34
C HIS A 91 10.92 1.88 -22.10
N ALA A 92 11.47 1.45 -20.95
CA ALA A 92 11.50 0.05 -20.50
C ALA A 92 10.15 -0.54 -20.05
N GLN A 93 9.06 0.24 -20.01
CA GLN A 93 7.73 -0.18 -19.56
C GLN A 93 6.64 0.05 -20.61
N LEU A 94 7.02 0.22 -21.88
CA LEU A 94 6.06 0.30 -22.98
C LEU A 94 6.05 -1.07 -23.72
N PRO A 95 4.93 -1.80 -23.71
CA PRO A 95 3.63 -1.48 -23.11
C PRO A 95 3.58 -1.74 -21.58
N PRO A 96 2.67 -1.06 -20.83
CA PRO A 96 2.55 -1.23 -19.38
C PRO A 96 2.28 -2.68 -19.00
N SER A 97 2.77 -3.09 -17.81
CA SER A 97 2.43 -4.39 -17.25
C SER A 97 0.92 -4.49 -17.07
N LYS A 98 0.33 -5.61 -17.49
CA LYS A 98 -1.09 -5.90 -17.20
C LYS A 98 -1.16 -6.51 -15.80
N MET A 99 -2.02 -5.95 -14.96
CA MET A 99 -2.10 -6.31 -13.55
C MET A 99 -3.50 -6.74 -13.14
N ARG A 100 -3.57 -7.65 -12.18
CA ARG A 100 -4.82 -7.99 -11.48
C ARG A 100 -4.52 -8.44 -10.06
N ARG A 101 -5.07 -7.75 -9.08
CA ARG A 101 -4.98 -8.07 -7.66
C ARG A 101 -6.27 -8.71 -7.14
N VAL A 102 -6.11 -9.77 -6.36
CA VAL A 102 -7.15 -10.30 -5.47
C VAL A 102 -6.84 -9.78 -4.08
N VAL A 103 -7.82 -9.12 -3.44
CA VAL A 103 -7.74 -8.65 -2.05
C VAL A 103 -8.73 -9.47 -1.22
N ALA A 104 -8.27 -10.03 -0.11
CA ALA A 104 -9.05 -10.91 0.75
C ALA A 104 -8.64 -10.77 2.22
N ASN A 105 -9.34 -11.48 3.10
CA ASN A 105 -9.03 -11.57 4.54
C ASN A 105 -8.89 -10.18 5.19
N ILE A 106 -9.88 -9.31 4.99
CA ILE A 106 -9.87 -7.95 5.51
C ILE A 106 -10.16 -8.01 7.02
N GLU A 107 -9.24 -7.49 7.82
CA GLU A 107 -9.36 -7.34 9.27
C GLU A 107 -9.30 -5.84 9.59
N VAL A 108 -10.27 -5.34 10.36
CA VAL A 108 -10.38 -3.92 10.69
C VAL A 108 -10.36 -3.73 12.21
N GLU A 109 -9.45 -2.90 12.67
CA GLU A 109 -9.37 -2.42 14.04
C GLU A 109 -9.65 -0.91 14.04
N LYS A 110 -10.53 -0.45 14.93
CA LYS A 110 -10.80 0.97 15.12
C LYS A 110 -10.20 1.43 16.44
N ASP A 111 -9.40 2.48 16.39
CA ASP A 111 -8.88 3.14 17.58
C ASP A 111 -10.02 3.90 18.27
N ALA A 112 -10.28 3.59 19.54
CA ALA A 112 -11.37 4.20 20.30
C ALA A 112 -11.11 5.68 20.65
N THR A 113 -9.85 6.12 20.63
CA THR A 113 -9.43 7.47 20.99
C THR A 113 -9.43 8.39 19.79
N THR A 114 -8.83 7.95 18.68
CA THR A 114 -8.68 8.78 17.47
C THR A 114 -9.80 8.56 16.46
N GLY A 115 -10.48 7.40 16.51
CA GLY A 115 -11.44 6.98 15.49
C GLY A 115 -10.78 6.54 14.17
N GLU A 116 -9.45 6.46 14.12
CA GLU A 116 -8.71 5.96 12.97
C GLU A 116 -8.82 4.43 12.86
N TYR A 117 -8.60 3.92 11.66
CA TYR A 117 -8.66 2.49 11.38
C TYR A 117 -7.29 1.94 11.03
N ARG A 118 -6.94 0.81 11.64
CA ARG A 118 -5.85 -0.05 11.19
C ARG A 118 -6.48 -1.23 10.47
N VAL A 119 -6.06 -1.47 9.24
CA VAL A 119 -6.69 -2.45 8.36
C VAL A 119 -5.64 -3.37 7.80
N PHE A 120 -5.80 -4.67 8.03
CA PHE A 120 -5.00 -5.69 7.37
C PHE A 120 -5.79 -6.32 6.23
N SER A 121 -5.10 -6.63 5.14
CA SER A 121 -5.64 -7.47 4.07
C SER A 121 -4.55 -8.34 3.48
N ASN A 122 -4.94 -9.54 3.04
CA ASN A 122 -4.08 -10.38 2.22
C ASN A 122 -4.32 -10.03 0.75
N PHE A 123 -3.26 -10.15 -0.05
CA PHE A 123 -3.38 -10.00 -1.49
C PHE A 123 -2.54 -11.00 -2.27
N VAL A 124 -2.98 -11.23 -3.50
CA VAL A 124 -2.15 -11.80 -4.56
C VAL A 124 -2.30 -10.92 -5.78
N LEU A 125 -1.21 -10.35 -6.25
CA LEU A 125 -1.16 -9.57 -7.49
C LEU A 125 -0.48 -10.40 -8.58
N TYR A 126 -1.14 -10.50 -9.72
CA TYR A 126 -0.58 -11.07 -10.95
C TYR A 126 -0.13 -9.94 -11.86
N GLU A 127 1.14 -9.96 -12.29
CA GLU A 127 1.72 -8.99 -13.21
C GLU A 127 2.22 -9.71 -14.47
N LEU A 128 1.68 -9.36 -15.63
CA LEU A 128 2.24 -9.77 -16.91
C LEU A 128 3.22 -8.70 -17.40
N ARG A 129 4.52 -9.02 -17.36
CA ARG A 129 5.63 -8.11 -17.68
C ARG A 129 5.86 -7.97 -19.18
N LEU A 130 4.94 -7.28 -19.87
CA LEU A 130 4.91 -7.23 -21.33
C LEU A 130 6.15 -6.59 -21.97
N ALA A 131 6.72 -5.54 -21.35
CA ALA A 131 7.84 -4.78 -21.91
C ALA A 131 9.24 -5.40 -21.67
N SER A 132 9.35 -6.40 -20.79
CA SER A 132 10.63 -7.00 -20.43
C SER A 132 10.69 -8.49 -20.77
N THR A 133 10.26 -9.35 -19.86
CA THR A 133 10.44 -10.80 -19.93
C THR A 133 9.25 -11.53 -20.55
N ARG A 134 8.08 -10.88 -20.64
CA ARG A 134 6.77 -11.49 -20.96
C ARG A 134 6.40 -12.64 -20.02
N THR A 135 6.95 -12.66 -18.82
CA THR A 135 6.62 -13.62 -17.76
C THR A 135 5.43 -13.13 -16.95
N LEU A 136 4.71 -14.10 -16.38
CA LEU A 136 3.68 -13.84 -15.37
C LEU A 136 4.37 -13.90 -14.00
N GLU A 137 4.52 -12.74 -13.37
CA GLU A 137 5.02 -12.63 -12.00
C GLU A 137 3.85 -12.64 -11.01
N VAL A 138 4.08 -13.20 -9.84
CA VAL A 138 3.08 -13.30 -8.77
C VAL A 138 3.64 -12.65 -7.50
N TRP A 139 2.88 -11.71 -6.96
CA TRP A 139 3.22 -10.93 -5.78
C TRP A 139 2.21 -11.23 -4.66
N PRO A 140 2.43 -12.29 -3.85
CA PRO A 140 1.63 -12.56 -2.68
C PRO A 140 2.15 -11.79 -1.46
N GLY A 141 1.25 -11.30 -0.63
CA GLY A 141 1.63 -10.60 0.59
C GLY A 141 0.45 -10.20 1.46
N ARG A 142 0.79 -9.45 2.51
CA ARG A 142 -0.15 -8.79 3.42
C ARG A 142 0.08 -7.30 3.37
N VAL A 143 -0.98 -6.51 3.50
CA VAL A 143 -0.90 -5.06 3.57
C VAL A 143 -1.49 -4.59 4.89
N GLU A 144 -0.78 -3.69 5.57
CA GLU A 144 -1.34 -2.84 6.63
C GLU A 144 -1.64 -1.47 6.02
N HIS A 145 -2.91 -1.06 6.09
CA HIS A 145 -3.32 0.33 5.85
C HIS A 145 -3.65 1.00 7.18
N ARG A 146 -3.38 2.30 7.28
CA ARG A 146 -4.03 3.15 8.28
C ARG A 146 -4.82 4.24 7.60
N LEU A 147 -6.09 4.32 8.00
CA LEU A 147 -7.10 5.12 7.35
C LEU A 147 -7.74 6.07 8.35
N ARG A 148 -8.13 7.25 7.88
CA ARG A 148 -8.90 8.21 8.67
C ARG A 148 -9.93 8.92 7.81
N TRP A 149 -11.02 9.35 8.43
CA TRP A 149 -11.98 10.25 7.79
C TRP A 149 -11.44 11.68 7.81
N LYS A 150 -11.38 12.33 6.64
CA LYS A 150 -11.02 13.75 6.48
C LYS A 150 -12.04 14.39 5.54
N ASN A 151 -12.80 15.37 6.01
CA ASN A 151 -13.84 16.04 5.23
C ASN A 151 -14.85 15.08 4.57
N ASN A 152 -15.35 14.09 5.32
CA ASN A 152 -16.24 13.02 4.84
C ASN A 152 -15.66 12.10 3.75
N GLU A 153 -14.36 12.14 3.51
CA GLU A 153 -13.66 11.19 2.64
C GLU A 153 -12.71 10.33 3.46
N LEU A 154 -12.63 9.04 3.14
CA LEU A 154 -11.64 8.16 3.73
C LEU A 154 -10.30 8.39 3.02
N LYS A 155 -9.25 8.68 3.79
CA LYS A 155 -7.86 8.86 3.31
C LYS A 155 -6.94 7.86 3.97
N MET A 156 -5.89 7.46 3.25
CA MET A 156 -4.79 6.68 3.81
C MET A 156 -3.62 7.57 4.17
N PHE A 157 -3.06 7.35 5.36
CA PHE A 157 -1.84 8.00 5.83
C PHE A 157 -0.70 7.00 6.12
N PHE A 158 -0.98 5.70 5.97
CA PHE A 158 0.02 4.66 6.06
C PHE A 158 -0.35 3.48 5.16
N LYS A 159 0.62 2.95 4.43
CA LYS A 159 0.54 1.68 3.71
C LYS A 159 1.86 0.92 3.84
N LYS A 160 1.83 -0.26 4.46
CA LYS A 160 2.96 -1.20 4.56
C LYS A 160 2.63 -2.48 3.81
N VAL A 161 3.42 -2.84 2.80
CA VAL A 161 3.24 -4.04 1.99
C VAL A 161 4.32 -5.07 2.33
N MET A 162 3.92 -6.14 2.99
CA MET A 162 4.78 -7.25 3.42
C MET A 162 4.65 -8.39 2.40
N LEU A 163 5.67 -8.54 1.54
CA LEU A 163 5.71 -9.59 0.54
C LEU A 163 6.15 -10.91 1.18
N VAL A 164 5.51 -12.02 0.79
CA VAL A 164 5.88 -13.36 1.28
C VAL A 164 7.35 -13.70 0.98
N HIS A 165 7.85 -13.24 -0.16
CA HIS A 165 9.24 -13.43 -0.59
C HIS A 165 10.07 -12.14 -0.47
N GLY A 166 9.70 -11.24 0.46
CA GLY A 166 10.35 -9.94 0.62
C GLY A 166 11.83 -10.01 1.04
N ASP A 167 12.28 -11.14 1.59
CA ASP A 167 13.68 -11.40 1.94
C ASP A 167 14.52 -11.99 0.80
N GLU A 168 13.88 -12.37 -0.30
CA GLU A 168 14.54 -12.96 -1.47
C GLU A 168 14.88 -11.90 -2.53
N ALA A 169 15.63 -12.32 -3.55
CA ALA A 169 15.83 -11.48 -4.73
C ALA A 169 14.50 -11.28 -5.47
N ILE A 170 13.96 -10.07 -5.40
CA ILE A 170 12.69 -9.73 -6.08
C ILE A 170 12.94 -9.06 -7.44
N PRO A 171 12.04 -9.25 -8.41
CA PRO A 171 12.04 -8.45 -9.63
C PRO A 171 11.86 -6.97 -9.32
N SER A 172 12.22 -6.09 -10.27
CA SER A 172 12.05 -4.65 -10.10
C SER A 172 10.60 -4.28 -9.81
N LEU A 173 10.33 -3.66 -8.66
CA LEU A 173 9.01 -3.14 -8.30
C LEU A 173 8.82 -1.75 -8.90
N ALA A 174 8.15 -1.69 -10.03
CA ALA A 174 8.15 -0.53 -10.90
C ALA A 174 6.73 0.03 -11.15
N PHE A 175 5.86 -0.15 -10.15
CA PHE A 175 4.48 0.29 -10.03
C PHE A 175 4.17 0.53 -8.53
N ILE A 176 2.97 1.02 -8.22
CA ILE A 176 2.45 1.08 -6.84
C ILE A 176 1.81 -0.27 -6.51
N ILE A 177 2.33 -0.96 -5.48
CA ILE A 177 1.83 -2.27 -5.05
C ILE A 177 0.90 -2.13 -3.86
#